data_AF-A0A3D1EPC9-F1
#
_entry.id   AF-A0A3D1EPC9-F1
#
_cell.length_a   1.000
_cell.length_b   1.000
_cell.length_c   1.000
_cell.angle_alpha   90.00
_cell.angle_beta   90.00
_cell.angle_gamma   90.00
#
_symmetry.space_group_name_H-M   'P 1'
#
loop_
_entity.id
_entity.type
_entity.pdbx_description
1 polymer ?
#
loop_
_entity_poly.entity_id
_entity_poly.type
_entity_poly.pdbx_seq_one_letter_code
_entity_poly.pdbx_strand_id
1 'polypeptide(L)'
;VEHDEDTIRAADHLVDIGPAAGVHGGTVVAEGTPAQVTKNKNSLTGDYLSGRRGLSTPEDRRPLNQKSALVVKNARGNNLQGIDATFPLGGLVCVTGVSGSGKSTLVNQILLRAVRRHLGGREHPLPHDRVNGLSKIDRLVEVDQSPIGRTSRSNPAT
;
A
#
# COMPACT_ATOMS: atom_id res chain seq x y z
N VAL A 1 13.71 14.21 3.33
CA VAL A 1 13.86 12.80 2.93
C VAL A 1 12.54 12.40 2.34
N GLU A 2 12.50 12.20 1.03
CA GLU A 2 11.26 11.96 0.29
C GLU A 2 11.48 11.00 -0.86
N HIS A 3 10.38 10.41 -1.33
CA HIS A 3 10.33 9.54 -2.50
C HIS A 3 9.24 9.94 -3.50
N ASP A 4 8.38 10.89 -3.13
CA ASP A 4 7.34 11.45 -3.99
C ASP A 4 7.93 12.30 -5.12
N GLU A 5 7.52 12.01 -6.36
CA GLU A 5 8.08 12.65 -7.56
C GLU A 5 7.79 14.15 -7.60
N ASP A 6 6.57 14.58 -7.29
CA ASP A 6 6.18 15.99 -7.34
C ASP A 6 6.97 16.82 -6.33
N THR A 7 7.15 16.30 -5.12
CA THR A 7 7.96 16.92 -4.08
C THR A 7 9.43 17.02 -4.50
N ILE A 8 9.98 15.96 -5.10
CA ILE A 8 11.36 15.95 -5.60
C ILE A 8 11.54 16.98 -6.73
N ARG A 9 10.57 17.10 -7.64
CA ARG A 9 10.62 18.05 -8.76
C ARG A 9 10.50 19.51 -8.30
N ALA A 10 9.77 19.76 -7.23
CA ALA A 10 9.56 21.09 -6.67
C ALA A 10 10.73 21.56 -5.77
N ALA A 11 11.68 20.70 -5.43
CA ALA A 11 12.78 21.03 -4.54
C ALA A 11 13.73 22.07 -5.17
N ASP A 12 14.15 23.06 -4.37
CA ASP A 12 15.19 24.02 -4.78
C ASP A 12 16.55 23.32 -4.96
N HIS A 13 16.84 22.35 -4.08
CA HIS A 13 18.07 21.57 -4.07
C HIS A 13 17.78 20.11 -3.71
N LEU A 14 18.40 19.19 -4.43
CA LEU A 14 18.22 17.76 -4.33
C LEU A 14 19.58 17.09 -4.08
N VAL A 15 19.64 16.25 -3.06
CA VAL A 15 20.79 15.41 -2.73
C VAL A 15 20.36 13.95 -2.88
N ASP A 16 20.98 13.23 -3.81
CA ASP A 16 20.70 11.82 -4.08
C ASP A 16 21.76 10.93 -3.41
N ILE A 17 21.31 10.08 -2.49
CA ILE A 17 22.17 9.18 -1.71
C ILE A 17 22.04 7.76 -2.24
N GLY A 18 23.17 7.09 -2.49
CA GLY A 18 23.19 5.73 -3.05
C GLY A 18 24.60 5.18 -3.19
N PRO A 19 24.89 4.36 -4.23
CA PRO A 19 23.98 3.94 -5.32
C PRO A 19 22.95 2.87 -4.91
N ALA A 20 23.13 2.22 -3.75
CA ALA A 20 22.21 1.22 -3.23
C ALA A 20 21.98 1.39 -1.71
N ALA A 21 21.24 0.46 -1.09
CA ALA A 21 21.00 0.46 0.35
C ALA A 21 22.12 -0.25 1.14
N GLY A 22 22.19 0.02 2.45
CA GLY A 22 23.11 -0.65 3.36
C GLY A 22 24.59 -0.37 3.06
N VAL A 23 25.43 -1.40 3.14
CA VAL A 23 26.88 -1.31 2.89
C VAL A 23 27.25 -0.90 1.46
N HIS A 24 26.29 -0.96 0.54
CA HIS A 24 26.46 -0.57 -0.86
C HIS A 24 25.98 0.87 -1.14
N GLY A 25 25.61 1.61 -0.09
CA GLY A 25 25.18 3.00 -0.14
C GLY A 25 26.14 3.96 0.54
N GLY A 26 25.60 5.06 1.05
CA GLY A 26 26.34 6.01 1.89
C GLY A 26 27.20 7.02 1.12
N THR A 27 26.98 7.15 -0.19
CA THR A 27 27.68 8.15 -1.02
C THR A 27 26.69 9.13 -1.65
N VAL A 28 27.13 10.37 -1.87
CA VAL A 28 26.39 11.36 -2.67
C VAL A 28 26.60 11.02 -4.14
N VAL A 29 25.55 10.52 -4.79
CA VAL A 29 25.60 10.09 -6.19
C VAL A 29 25.39 11.26 -7.14
N ALA A 30 24.50 12.18 -6.74
CA ALA A 30 24.20 13.41 -7.46
C ALA A 30 23.76 14.48 -6.47
N GLU A 31 24.09 15.74 -6.76
CA GLU A 31 23.67 16.88 -5.97
C GLU A 31 23.47 18.10 -6.87
N GLY A 32 22.43 18.88 -6.58
CA GLY A 32 22.10 20.11 -7.30
C GLY A 32 20.60 20.29 -7.45
N THR A 33 20.18 21.09 -8.42
CA THR A 33 18.75 21.24 -8.77
C THR A 33 18.18 19.91 -9.29
N PRO A 34 16.85 19.70 -9.22
CA PRO A 34 16.21 18.51 -9.80
C PRO A 34 16.54 18.31 -11.28
N ALA A 35 16.67 19.40 -12.04
CA ALA A 35 17.05 19.36 -13.46
C ALA A 35 18.49 18.85 -13.68
N GLN A 36 19.43 19.19 -12.78
CA GLN A 36 20.80 18.69 -12.83
C GLN A 36 20.87 17.21 -12.45
N VAL A 37 20.20 16.80 -11.37
CA VAL A 37 20.14 15.40 -10.93
C VAL A 37 19.49 14.50 -11.99
N THR A 38 18.42 14.95 -12.64
CA THR A 38 17.73 14.23 -13.73
C THR A 38 18.67 13.87 -14.91
N LYS A 39 19.64 14.74 -15.19
CA LYS A 39 20.64 14.53 -16.26
C LYS A 39 21.78 13.59 -15.85
N ASN A 40 21.98 13.35 -14.57
CA ASN A 40 23.05 12.50 -14.07
C ASN A 40 22.70 11.01 -14.32
N LYS A 41 23.48 10.32 -15.17
CA LYS A 41 23.28 8.91 -15.51
C LYS A 41 23.70 7.93 -14.41
N ASN A 42 24.43 8.40 -13.40
CA ASN A 42 24.80 7.58 -12.25
C ASN A 42 23.70 7.58 -11.17
N SER A 43 22.75 8.51 -11.24
CA SER A 43 21.64 8.65 -10.29
C SER A 43 20.47 7.77 -10.69
N LEU A 44 20.12 6.80 -9.82
CA LEU A 44 18.91 6.01 -10.00
C LEU A 44 17.66 6.90 -9.94
N THR A 45 17.63 7.87 -9.04
CA THR A 45 16.58 8.88 -8.96
C THR A 45 16.46 9.65 -10.28
N GLY A 46 17.59 10.09 -10.85
CA GLY A 46 17.63 10.76 -12.15
C GLY A 46 17.14 9.89 -13.31
N ASP A 47 17.40 8.58 -13.28
CA ASP A 47 16.88 7.62 -14.26
C ASP A 47 15.34 7.56 -14.25
N TYR A 48 14.70 7.56 -13.09
CA TYR A 48 13.24 7.58 -12.97
C TYR A 48 12.66 8.96 -13.33
N LEU A 49 13.25 10.05 -12.84
CA LEU A 49 12.79 11.41 -13.13
C LEU A 49 12.85 11.76 -14.64
N SER A 50 13.80 11.15 -15.36
CA SER A 50 13.97 11.35 -16.81
C SER A 50 13.16 10.38 -17.66
N GLY A 51 12.54 9.36 -17.06
CA GLY A 51 11.87 8.28 -17.80
C GLY A 51 12.82 7.29 -18.48
N ARG A 52 14.15 7.35 -18.25
CA ARG A 52 15.09 6.30 -18.70
C ARG A 52 14.76 4.96 -18.05
N ARG A 53 14.22 5.00 -16.83
CA ARG A 53 13.55 3.88 -16.16
C ARG A 53 12.12 4.29 -15.85
N GLY A 54 11.23 3.31 -15.79
CA GLY A 54 9.84 3.49 -15.43
C GLY A 54 9.22 2.19 -14.94
N LEU A 55 8.10 2.30 -14.26
CA LEU A 55 7.29 1.15 -13.87
C LEU A 55 6.38 0.79 -15.05
N SER A 56 6.45 -0.46 -15.52
CA SER A 56 5.52 -0.94 -16.54
C SER A 56 4.14 -1.19 -15.92
N THR A 57 3.09 -0.61 -16.50
CA THR A 57 1.73 -1.07 -16.23
C THR A 57 1.47 -2.37 -16.98
N PRO A 58 0.96 -3.43 -16.32
CA PRO A 58 0.58 -4.65 -17.03
C PRO A 58 -0.42 -4.32 -18.16
N GLU A 59 -0.20 -4.86 -19.36
CA GLU A 59 -1.07 -4.64 -20.52
C GLU A 59 -2.46 -5.24 -20.27
N ASP A 60 -2.49 -6.45 -19.70
CA ASP A 60 -3.72 -7.14 -19.34
C ASP A 60 -4.03 -7.07 -17.84
N ARG A 61 -5.31 -7.02 -17.52
CA ARG A 61 -5.83 -7.18 -16.15
C ARG A 61 -6.43 -8.56 -15.99
N ARG A 62 -6.16 -9.21 -14.86
CA ARG A 62 -6.77 -10.51 -14.56
C ARG A 62 -8.31 -10.36 -14.55
N PRO A 63 -9.06 -11.21 -15.27
CA PRO A 63 -10.51 -11.18 -15.20
C PRO A 63 -10.98 -11.53 -13.79
N LEU A 64 -11.86 -10.70 -13.23
CA LEU A 64 -12.38 -10.86 -11.88
C LEU A 64 -13.80 -11.40 -11.91
N ASN A 65 -14.08 -12.39 -11.05
CA ASN A 65 -15.42 -12.96 -10.93
C ASN A 65 -16.16 -12.32 -9.75
N GLN A 66 -17.25 -11.60 -10.00
CA GLN A 66 -18.05 -11.02 -8.93
C GLN A 66 -18.71 -12.08 -8.03
N LYS A 67 -18.97 -13.29 -8.55
CA LYS A 67 -19.52 -14.39 -7.76
C LYS A 67 -18.56 -14.87 -6.70
N SER A 68 -17.25 -14.68 -6.86
CA SER A 68 -16.26 -15.03 -5.83
C SER A 68 -15.99 -13.91 -4.82
N ALA A 69 -16.63 -12.74 -4.94
CA ALA A 69 -16.32 -11.58 -4.10
C ALA A 69 -16.72 -11.72 -2.62
N LEU A 70 -16.04 -10.92 -1.79
CA LEU A 70 -16.54 -10.48 -0.48
C LEU A 70 -17.39 -9.24 -0.66
N VAL A 71 -18.55 -9.17 0.00
CA VAL A 71 -19.45 -8.01 -0.11
C VAL A 71 -19.79 -7.49 1.28
N VAL A 72 -19.28 -6.31 1.62
CA VAL A 72 -19.68 -5.58 2.82
C VAL A 72 -20.98 -4.87 2.50
N LYS A 73 -22.02 -5.12 3.30
CA LYS A 73 -23.32 -4.49 3.16
C LYS A 73 -23.53 -3.40 4.20
N ASN A 74 -23.95 -2.23 3.73
CA ASN A 74 -24.38 -1.09 4.51
C ASN A 74 -23.33 -0.72 5.58
N ALA A 75 -22.08 -0.49 5.19
CA ALA A 75 -21.03 -0.08 6.11
C ALA A 75 -21.30 1.34 6.64
N ARG A 76 -21.41 1.47 7.97
CA ARG A 76 -21.82 2.69 8.68
C ARG A 76 -20.87 3.07 9.83
N GLY A 77 -19.67 2.49 9.85
CA GLY A 77 -18.64 2.84 10.83
C GLY A 77 -18.10 4.24 10.58
N ASN A 78 -17.88 5.01 11.66
CA ASN A 78 -17.35 6.38 11.62
C ASN A 78 -18.10 7.27 10.60
N ASN A 79 -17.41 7.76 9.57
CA ASN A 79 -17.96 8.65 8.55
C ASN A 79 -18.54 7.94 7.32
N LEU A 80 -18.62 6.60 7.31
CA LEU A 80 -19.22 5.85 6.21
C LEU A 80 -20.75 6.04 6.19
N GLN A 81 -21.29 6.36 5.02
CA GLN A 81 -22.69 6.75 4.83
C GLN A 81 -23.59 5.57 4.40
N GLY A 82 -23.42 4.39 5.00
CA GLY A 82 -24.23 3.21 4.66
C GLY A 82 -23.90 2.61 3.30
N ILE A 83 -22.61 2.43 3.00
CA ILE A 83 -22.16 2.01 1.68
C ILE A 83 -22.12 0.48 1.53
N ASP A 84 -22.40 0.00 0.32
CA ASP A 84 -22.12 -1.36 -0.09
C ASP A 84 -20.78 -1.41 -0.84
N ALA A 85 -19.89 -2.33 -0.47
CA ALA A 85 -18.58 -2.47 -1.10
C ALA A 85 -18.30 -3.93 -1.49
N THR A 86 -17.90 -4.15 -2.74
CA THR A 86 -17.60 -5.47 -3.31
C THR A 86 -16.10 -5.60 -3.56
N PHE A 87 -15.51 -6.68 -3.06
CA PHE A 87 -14.09 -7.01 -3.17
C PHE A 87 -13.94 -8.36 -3.89
N PRO A 88 -13.76 -8.36 -5.23
CA PRO A 88 -13.56 -9.59 -5.99
C PRO A 88 -12.31 -10.33 -5.52
N LEU A 89 -12.40 -11.66 -5.42
CA LEU A 89 -11.26 -12.51 -5.07
C LEU A 89 -10.47 -12.92 -6.30
N GLY A 90 -9.19 -13.26 -6.10
CA GLY A 90 -8.30 -13.76 -7.16
C GLY A 90 -7.51 -12.69 -7.91
N GLY A 91 -7.62 -11.42 -7.53
CA GLY A 91 -6.87 -10.32 -8.14
C GLY A 91 -6.30 -9.32 -7.14
N LEU A 92 -5.57 -8.34 -7.67
CA LEU A 92 -5.09 -7.19 -6.91
C LEU A 92 -6.22 -6.14 -6.83
N VAL A 93 -6.75 -5.92 -5.64
CA VAL A 93 -7.81 -4.94 -5.39
C VAL A 93 -7.21 -3.79 -4.58
N CYS A 94 -7.29 -2.58 -5.13
CA CYS A 94 -6.83 -1.36 -4.46
C CYS A 94 -8.02 -0.57 -3.92
N VAL A 95 -7.92 -0.11 -2.67
CA VAL A 95 -8.88 0.83 -2.08
C VAL A 95 -8.22 2.21 -2.00
N THR A 96 -8.73 3.16 -2.77
CA THR A 96 -8.13 4.49 -2.95
C THR A 96 -9.05 5.60 -2.45
N GLY A 97 -8.56 6.84 -2.42
CA GLY A 97 -9.27 8.02 -1.94
C GLY A 97 -8.42 8.91 -1.03
N VAL A 98 -8.86 10.15 -0.82
CA VAL A 98 -8.16 11.16 -0.01
C VAL A 98 -8.04 10.77 1.47
N SER A 99 -7.14 11.41 2.21
CA SER A 99 -7.05 11.20 3.67
C SER A 99 -8.40 11.50 4.33
N GLY A 100 -8.80 10.68 5.30
CA GLY A 100 -10.10 10.80 5.97
C GLY A 100 -11.31 10.27 5.20
N SER A 101 -11.18 9.79 3.97
CA SER A 101 -12.33 9.28 3.18
C SER A 101 -12.97 7.98 3.70
N GLY A 102 -12.42 7.36 4.75
CA GLY A 102 -12.95 6.13 5.35
C GLY A 102 -12.34 4.82 4.84
N LYS A 103 -11.26 4.86 4.04
CA LYS A 103 -10.56 3.64 3.53
C LYS A 103 -10.20 2.66 4.65
N SER A 104 -9.48 3.12 5.67
CA SER A 104 -9.05 2.28 6.80
C SER A 104 -10.23 1.80 7.64
N THR A 105 -11.31 2.58 7.70
CA THR A 105 -12.56 2.17 8.35
C THR A 105 -13.21 1.02 7.60
N LEU A 106 -13.35 1.13 6.27
CA LEU A 106 -13.93 0.09 5.43
C LEU A 106 -13.08 -1.19 5.44
N VAL A 107 -11.78 -1.08 5.23
CA VAL A 107 -10.88 -2.24 5.08
C VAL A 107 -10.48 -2.80 6.44
N ASN A 108 -9.85 -2.00 7.30
CA ASN A 108 -9.21 -2.51 8.52
C ASN A 108 -10.22 -2.73 9.64
N GLN A 109 -11.17 -1.80 9.82
CA GLN A 109 -12.09 -1.82 10.96
C GLN A 109 -13.39 -2.58 10.68
N ILE A 110 -13.76 -2.80 9.43
CA ILE A 110 -14.95 -3.58 9.04
C ILE A 110 -14.55 -4.89 8.37
N LEU A 111 -14.01 -4.85 7.15
CA LEU A 111 -13.76 -6.05 6.35
C LEU A 111 -12.79 -7.03 7.04
N LEU A 112 -11.58 -6.57 7.39
CA LEU A 112 -10.55 -7.40 8.01
C LEU A 112 -10.99 -7.97 9.35
N ARG A 113 -11.65 -7.16 10.20
CA ARG A 113 -12.22 -7.64 11.47
C ARG A 113 -13.33 -8.67 11.26
N ALA A 114 -14.19 -8.49 10.26
CA ALA A 114 -15.25 -9.45 9.96
C ALA A 114 -14.66 -10.79 9.50
N VAL A 115 -13.61 -10.76 8.67
CA VAL A 115 -12.85 -11.96 8.27
C VAL A 115 -12.18 -12.61 9.47
N ARG A 116 -11.51 -11.85 10.34
CA ARG A 116 -10.90 -12.38 11.59
C ARG A 116 -11.93 -13.07 12.49
N ARG A 117 -13.09 -12.45 12.67
CA ARG A 117 -14.19 -13.02 13.45
C ARG A 117 -14.71 -14.31 12.81
N HIS A 118 -14.82 -14.36 11.49
CA HIS A 118 -15.21 -15.59 10.76
C HIS A 118 -14.23 -16.74 11.00
N LEU A 119 -12.93 -16.43 11.02
CA LEU A 119 -11.85 -17.39 11.27
C LEU A 119 -11.68 -17.76 12.77
N GLY A 120 -12.68 -17.48 13.61
CA GLY A 120 -12.67 -17.84 15.05
C GLY A 120 -12.04 -16.81 15.98
N GLY A 121 -11.65 -15.64 15.47
CA GLY A 121 -11.16 -14.53 16.29
C GLY A 121 -12.24 -13.83 17.11
N ARG A 122 -11.84 -13.00 18.09
CA ARG A 122 -12.73 -12.22 18.97
C ARG A 122 -12.88 -10.75 18.56
N GLU A 123 -12.70 -10.46 17.27
CA GLU A 123 -12.78 -9.10 16.75
C GLU A 123 -14.22 -8.59 16.68
N HIS A 124 -14.39 -7.29 16.91
CA HIS A 124 -15.65 -6.58 16.75
C HIS A 124 -15.54 -5.57 15.60
N PRO A 125 -16.08 -5.89 14.42
CA PRO A 125 -16.10 -4.95 13.30
C PRO A 125 -17.01 -3.76 13.63
N LEU A 126 -16.69 -2.61 13.07
CA LEU A 126 -17.55 -1.42 13.17
C LEU A 126 -18.94 -1.64 12.51
N PRO A 127 -19.94 -0.78 12.79
CA PRO A 127 -21.30 -0.95 12.29
C PRO A 127 -21.38 -1.23 10.79
N HIS A 128 -22.02 -2.35 10.45
CA HIS A 128 -22.37 -2.81 9.11
C HIS A 128 -23.48 -3.87 9.23
N ASP A 129 -24.18 -4.20 8.15
CA ASP A 129 -25.27 -5.20 8.23
C ASP A 129 -24.74 -6.63 8.17
N ARG A 130 -23.85 -6.91 7.21
CA ARG A 130 -23.23 -8.23 7.02
C ARG A 130 -22.05 -8.16 6.05
N VAL A 131 -21.20 -9.19 6.08
CA VAL A 131 -20.20 -9.45 5.05
C VAL A 131 -20.51 -10.80 4.40
N ASN A 132 -20.85 -10.78 3.10
CA ASN A 132 -21.11 -11.99 2.33
C ASN A 132 -19.82 -12.55 1.75
N GLY A 133 -19.80 -13.86 1.46
CA GLY A 133 -18.66 -14.53 0.80
C GLY A 133 -17.52 -14.95 1.73
N LEU A 134 -17.68 -14.75 3.05
CA LEU A 134 -16.65 -15.09 4.05
C LEU A 134 -16.19 -16.55 4.00
N SER A 135 -17.09 -17.48 3.67
CA SER A 135 -16.80 -18.92 3.54
C SER A 135 -15.79 -19.29 2.45
N LYS A 136 -15.35 -18.32 1.63
CA LYS A 136 -14.31 -18.49 0.60
C LYS A 136 -12.92 -18.15 1.13
N ILE A 137 -12.81 -17.74 2.39
CA ILE A 137 -11.57 -17.28 3.00
C ILE A 137 -11.19 -18.27 4.09
N ASP A 138 -10.13 -19.03 3.85
CA ASP A 138 -9.58 -19.98 4.83
C ASP A 138 -8.48 -19.35 5.70
N ARG A 139 -7.85 -18.27 5.20
CA ARG A 139 -6.75 -17.60 5.88
C ARG A 139 -6.74 -16.11 5.59
N LEU A 140 -6.40 -15.34 6.61
CA LEU A 140 -6.10 -13.92 6.50
C LEU A 140 -4.64 -13.65 6.88
N VAL A 141 -3.94 -12.91 6.03
CA VAL A 141 -2.61 -12.36 6.32
C VAL A 141 -2.69 -10.85 6.19
N GLU A 142 -2.44 -10.14 7.28
CA GLU A 142 -2.29 -8.68 7.28
C GLU A 142 -0.80 -8.36 7.36
N VAL A 143 -0.31 -7.54 6.44
CA VAL A 143 1.05 -7.01 6.44
C VAL A 143 0.92 -5.51 6.66
N ASP A 144 1.44 -5.03 7.78
CA ASP A 144 1.41 -3.62 8.17
C ASP A 144 2.82 -3.09 8.45
N GLN A 145 2.91 -1.85 8.92
CA GLN A 145 4.18 -1.21 9.29
C GLN A 145 4.51 -1.40 10.78
N SER A 146 3.85 -2.33 11.48
CA SER A 146 4.21 -2.61 12.86
C SER A 146 5.62 -3.22 12.93
N PRO A 147 6.42 -2.87 13.94
CA PRO A 147 7.75 -3.44 14.09
C PRO A 147 7.67 -4.97 14.19
N ILE A 148 8.55 -5.67 13.47
CA ILE A 148 8.63 -7.15 13.45
C ILE A 148 8.83 -7.72 14.87
N GLY A 149 9.53 -6.97 15.73
CA GLY A 149 9.59 -7.23 17.17
C GLY A 149 10.09 -6.01 17.92
N ARG A 150 9.90 -6.00 19.24
CA ARG A 150 10.29 -4.90 20.13
C ARG A 150 11.65 -5.11 20.81
N THR A 151 12.37 -6.16 20.44
CA THR A 151 13.65 -6.53 21.07
C THR A 151 14.75 -6.64 20.02
N SER A 152 16.00 -6.43 20.44
CA SER A 152 17.19 -6.60 19.59
C SER A 152 17.39 -8.03 19.07
N ARG A 153 16.66 -9.02 19.61
CA ARG A 153 16.70 -10.41 19.17
C ARG A 153 15.73 -10.71 18.03
N SER A 154 14.87 -9.76 17.67
CA SER A 154 13.95 -9.87 16.53
C SER A 154 14.62 -9.24 15.31
N ASN A 155 15.55 -9.96 14.69
CA ASN A 155 16.23 -9.54 13.47
C ASN A 155 15.77 -10.37 12.26
N PRO A 156 15.82 -9.82 11.04
CA PRO A 156 15.75 -10.63 9.83
C PRO A 156 16.87 -11.67 9.88
N ALA A 157 16.54 -12.94 9.66
CA ALA A 157 17.57 -13.97 9.47
C ALA A 157 18.34 -13.64 8.19
N THR A 158 19.62 -13.32 8.32
CA THR A 158 20.58 -13.13 7.21
C THR A 158 21.44 -14.35 7.04
#